data_AF-A0A815NY43-F1
#
_entry.id   AF-A0A815NY43-F1
#
_cell.length_a   1.000
_cell.length_b   1.000
_cell.length_c   1.000
_cell.angle_alpha   90.00
_cell.angle_beta   90.00
_cell.angle_gamma   90.00
#
_symmetry.space_group_name_H-M   'P 1'
#
loop_
_entity.id
_entity.type
_entity.pdbx_description
1 polymer ?
#
loop_
_entity_poly.entity_id
_entity_poly.type
_entity_poly.pdbx_seq_one_letter_code
_entity_poly.pdbx_strand_id
1 'polypeptide(L)'
;MNPLFTNSGALDKAVLRKYLDLPQPDSKVMATYIWIDGTGENLRAKTRTLDHEPKVPEDIPWWNFDGSSTGQAEGSNSDIYLKPVAIFKDPFMLGQNKLVMCETYKYNREPTATNKRLSCVEAMTSASDQIPWFGIEQEYTLLDRDGWPFGWPKGGFPH
;
A
#
# COMPACT_ATOMS: atom_id res chain seq x y z
N MET A 1 26.79 5.53 -4.94
CA MET A 1 25.61 6.36 -5.28
C MET A 1 25.76 7.69 -4.56
N ASN A 2 25.68 8.83 -5.23
CA ASN A 2 25.95 10.14 -4.63
C ASN A 2 24.80 10.53 -3.66
N PRO A 3 25.05 10.72 -2.35
CA PRO A 3 24.00 10.95 -1.34
C PRO A 3 23.20 12.23 -1.57
N LEU A 4 23.73 13.17 -2.37
CA LEU A 4 23.06 14.42 -2.75
C LEU A 4 21.80 14.22 -3.60
N PHE A 5 21.66 13.11 -4.33
CA PHE A 5 20.46 12.83 -5.13
C PHE A 5 19.32 12.10 -4.38
N THR A 6 19.49 11.83 -3.08
CA THR A 6 18.59 10.92 -2.34
C THR A 6 17.91 11.54 -1.12
N ASN A 7 18.15 12.83 -0.82
CA ASN A 7 17.49 13.49 0.30
C ASN A 7 16.15 14.11 -0.12
N SER A 8 15.14 13.26 -0.37
CA SER A 8 13.78 13.73 -0.64
C SER A 8 13.21 14.60 0.49
N GLY A 9 13.70 14.46 1.73
CA GLY A 9 13.36 15.30 2.87
C GLY A 9 13.80 16.76 2.73
N ALA A 10 14.91 17.03 2.04
CA ALA A 10 15.45 18.37 1.84
C ALA A 10 14.82 19.15 0.67
N LEU A 11 13.95 18.50 -0.13
CA LEU A 11 13.23 19.18 -1.21
C LEU A 11 12.23 20.21 -0.65
N ASP A 12 12.08 21.34 -1.36
CA ASP A 12 11.13 22.38 -1.01
C ASP A 12 9.68 21.85 -1.09
N LYS A 13 9.04 21.71 0.08
CA LYS A 13 7.68 21.20 0.20
C LYS A 13 6.63 22.22 -0.22
N ALA A 14 6.95 23.52 -0.21
CA ALA A 14 6.03 24.55 -0.66
C ALA A 14 5.82 24.49 -2.17
N VAL A 15 6.86 24.17 -2.95
CA VAL A 15 6.74 23.95 -4.40
C VAL A 15 5.84 22.75 -4.70
N LEU A 16 6.06 21.61 -4.03
CA LEU A 16 5.20 20.44 -4.19
C LEU A 16 3.73 20.75 -3.85
N ARG A 17 3.51 21.48 -2.76
CA ARG A 17 2.17 21.86 -2.30
C ARG A 17 1.38 22.64 -3.36
N LYS A 18 2.03 23.56 -4.08
CA LYS A 18 1.40 24.32 -5.18
C LYS A 18 0.78 23.42 -6.26
N TYR A 19 1.38 22.27 -6.55
CA TYR A 19 0.85 21.33 -7.54
C TYR A 19 -0.25 20.43 -6.95
N LEU A 20 -0.09 20.00 -5.69
CA LEU A 20 -1.09 19.18 -5.00
C LEU A 20 -2.39 19.94 -4.71
N ASP A 21 -2.31 21.27 -4.54
CA ASP A 21 -3.48 22.14 -4.30
C ASP A 21 -4.21 22.55 -5.60
N LEU A 22 -3.73 22.14 -6.78
CA LEU A 22 -4.45 22.40 -8.02
C LEU A 22 -5.81 21.69 -7.99
N PRO A 23 -6.91 22.36 -8.41
CA PRO A 23 -8.21 21.71 -8.49
C PRO A 23 -8.17 20.47 -9.39
N GLN A 24 -8.54 19.32 -8.81
CA GLN A 24 -8.73 18.08 -9.56
C GLN A 24 -10.13 18.08 -10.18
N PRO A 25 -10.30 17.65 -11.45
CA PRO A 25 -11.64 17.47 -12.02
C PRO A 25 -12.47 16.46 -11.23
N ASP A 26 -13.73 16.80 -10.94
CA ASP A 26 -14.65 15.90 -10.21
C ASP A 26 -14.91 14.56 -10.93
N SER A 27 -14.63 14.50 -12.23
CA SER A 27 -14.76 13.30 -13.06
C SER A 27 -13.55 12.37 -13.04
N LYS A 28 -12.51 12.70 -12.26
CA LYS A 28 -11.26 11.91 -12.21
C LYS A 28 -10.85 11.64 -10.78
N VAL A 29 -10.57 10.38 -10.51
CA VAL A 29 -10.16 9.91 -9.18
C VAL A 29 -8.86 9.13 -9.29
N MET A 30 -7.89 9.43 -8.43
CA MET A 30 -6.70 8.61 -8.26
C MET A 30 -7.00 7.47 -7.28
N ALA A 31 -6.77 6.25 -7.71
CA ALA A 31 -6.87 5.04 -6.90
C ALA A 31 -5.47 4.44 -6.73
N THR A 32 -4.92 4.51 -5.53
CA THR A 32 -3.64 3.91 -5.16
C THR A 32 -3.86 2.52 -4.62
N TYR A 33 -3.48 1.52 -5.41
CA TYR A 33 -3.54 0.11 -5.07
C TYR A 33 -2.37 -0.20 -4.15
N ILE A 34 -2.63 -0.86 -3.03
CA ILE A 34 -1.66 -1.25 -2.01
C ILE A 34 -1.74 -2.76 -1.81
N TRP A 35 -0.59 -3.43 -1.77
CA TRP A 35 -0.51 -4.88 -1.53
C TRP A 35 0.76 -5.25 -0.77
N ILE A 36 0.76 -6.48 -0.23
CA ILE A 36 1.91 -7.08 0.46
C ILE A 36 2.74 -7.86 -0.58
N ASP A 37 4.06 -7.68 -0.57
CA ASP A 37 4.94 -8.37 -1.51
C ASP A 37 5.30 -9.82 -1.10
N GLY A 38 6.26 -10.41 -1.78
CA GLY A 38 6.69 -11.80 -1.57
C GLY A 38 7.38 -12.05 -0.23
N THR A 39 7.81 -11.00 0.47
CA THR A 39 8.35 -11.12 1.84
C THR A 39 7.26 -11.40 2.86
N GLY A 40 6.02 -10.99 2.59
CA GLY A 40 4.94 -11.03 3.57
C GLY A 40 4.95 -9.86 4.56
N GLU A 41 5.95 -8.97 4.48
CA GLU A 41 6.16 -7.87 5.42
C GLU A 41 6.07 -6.49 4.72
N ASN A 42 6.66 -6.37 3.53
CA ASN A 42 6.76 -5.09 2.84
C ASN A 42 5.48 -4.77 2.05
N LEU A 43 5.10 -3.49 2.09
CA LEU A 43 4.03 -2.93 1.28
C LEU A 43 4.58 -2.40 -0.05
N ARG A 44 3.79 -2.58 -1.11
CA ARG A 44 4.00 -1.98 -2.43
C ARG A 44 2.75 -1.21 -2.83
N ALA A 45 2.93 -0.18 -3.66
CA ALA A 45 1.81 0.61 -4.13
C ALA A 45 2.01 1.15 -5.55
N LYS A 46 0.90 1.38 -6.25
CA LYS A 46 0.87 2.14 -7.51
C LYS A 46 -0.51 2.73 -7.77
N THR A 47 -0.56 3.79 -8.55
CA THR A 47 -1.78 4.59 -8.73
C THR A 47 -2.30 4.53 -10.16
N ARG A 48 -3.62 4.41 -10.34
CA ARG A 48 -4.31 4.63 -11.61
C ARG A 48 -5.34 5.74 -11.48
N THR A 49 -5.75 6.29 -12.61
CA THR A 49 -6.92 7.16 -12.72
C THR A 49 -8.18 6.32 -12.98
N LEU A 50 -9.27 6.68 -12.33
CA LEU A 50 -10.63 6.21 -12.54
C LEU A 50 -11.50 7.37 -13.03
N ASP A 51 -12.57 7.05 -13.75
CA ASP A 51 -13.50 8.03 -14.34
C ASP A 51 -14.67 8.43 -13.43
N HIS A 52 -14.73 7.83 -12.24
CA HIS A 52 -15.73 8.12 -11.22
C HIS A 52 -15.20 7.72 -9.85
N GLU A 53 -15.78 8.29 -8.80
CA GLU A 53 -15.49 7.89 -7.43
C GLU A 53 -16.08 6.51 -7.11
N PRO A 54 -15.25 5.49 -6.81
CA PRO A 54 -15.76 4.18 -6.42
C PRO A 54 -16.36 4.25 -5.02
N LYS A 55 -17.48 3.53 -4.81
CA LYS A 55 -18.18 3.46 -3.53
C LYS A 55 -17.88 2.16 -2.79
N VAL A 56 -17.68 1.07 -3.54
CA VAL A 56 -17.32 -0.25 -3.00
C VAL A 56 -16.11 -0.83 -3.75
N PRO A 57 -15.33 -1.75 -3.15
CA PRO A 57 -14.17 -2.37 -3.80
C PRO A 57 -14.47 -2.97 -5.18
N GLU A 58 -15.68 -3.48 -5.39
CA GLU A 58 -16.14 -4.10 -6.63
C GLU A 58 -16.28 -3.11 -7.80
N ASP A 59 -16.45 -1.81 -7.51
CA ASP A 59 -16.45 -0.75 -8.52
C ASP A 59 -15.05 -0.55 -9.12
N ILE A 60 -14.02 -1.04 -8.43
CA ILE A 60 -12.62 -0.84 -8.81
C ILE A 60 -12.16 -2.04 -9.66
N PRO A 61 -11.67 -1.81 -10.89
CA PRO A 61 -11.20 -2.90 -11.74
C PRO A 61 -10.01 -3.62 -11.11
N TRP A 62 -9.91 -4.93 -11.35
CA TRP A 62 -8.68 -5.66 -11.08
C TRP A 62 -7.52 -5.03 -11.86
N TRP A 63 -6.33 -5.19 -11.32
CA TRP A 63 -5.11 -4.78 -11.99
C TRP A 63 -4.07 -5.89 -11.92
N ASN A 64 -2.87 -5.64 -12.40
CA ASN A 64 -1.74 -6.57 -12.35
C ASN A 64 -0.45 -5.81 -12.13
N PHE A 65 0.60 -6.48 -11.69
CA PHE A 65 1.97 -5.97 -11.63
C PHE A 65 2.95 -7.10 -11.94
N ASP A 66 4.20 -6.73 -12.15
CA ASP A 66 5.29 -7.69 -12.35
C ASP A 66 5.75 -8.28 -11.00
N GLY A 67 5.37 -9.53 -10.77
CA GLY A 67 5.69 -10.32 -9.59
C GLY A 67 7.17 -10.65 -9.44
N SER A 68 7.97 -10.60 -10.51
CA SER A 68 9.40 -10.90 -10.45
C SER A 68 10.16 -9.85 -9.62
N SER A 69 9.72 -8.58 -9.70
CA SER A 69 10.28 -7.44 -8.97
C SER A 69 9.87 -7.37 -7.49
N THR A 70 9.08 -8.34 -7.02
CA THR A 70 8.47 -8.36 -5.69
C THR A 70 8.61 -9.71 -5.00
N GLY A 71 9.30 -10.69 -5.61
CA GLY A 71 9.48 -12.04 -5.06
C GLY A 71 8.19 -12.87 -5.05
N GLN A 72 7.24 -12.58 -5.94
CA GLN A 72 5.92 -13.25 -5.97
C GLN A 72 5.71 -14.15 -7.19
N ALA A 73 6.64 -14.14 -8.15
CA ALA A 73 6.57 -14.99 -9.33
C ALA A 73 7.91 -15.69 -9.62
N GLU A 74 7.81 -16.93 -10.08
CA GLU A 74 8.92 -17.74 -10.58
C GLU A 74 8.61 -18.18 -12.02
N GLY A 75 9.63 -18.25 -12.87
CA GLY A 75 9.49 -18.74 -14.24
C GLY A 75 9.09 -17.69 -15.28
N SER A 76 8.46 -18.14 -16.37
CA SER A 76 8.22 -17.32 -17.57
C SER A 76 6.99 -16.42 -17.51
N ASN A 77 6.10 -16.60 -16.53
CA ASN A 77 4.92 -15.76 -16.34
C ASN A 77 4.98 -15.03 -15.00
N SER A 78 5.31 -13.75 -15.05
CA SER A 78 5.47 -12.91 -13.86
C SER A 78 4.24 -12.09 -13.49
N ASP A 79 3.14 -12.19 -14.24
CA ASP A 79 1.94 -11.41 -13.93
C ASP A 79 1.29 -11.87 -12.62
N ILE A 80 1.19 -10.94 -11.68
CA ILE A 80 0.41 -11.09 -10.45
C ILE A 80 -0.75 -10.11 -10.49
N TYR A 81 -1.94 -10.61 -10.25
CA TYR A 81 -3.19 -9.87 -10.24
C TYR A 81 -3.47 -9.25 -8.87
N LEU A 82 -4.00 -8.03 -8.88
CA LEU A 82 -4.47 -7.28 -7.73
C LEU A 82 -6.00 -7.26 -7.75
N LYS A 83 -6.60 -7.84 -6.71
CA LYS A 83 -8.04 -7.80 -6.46
C LYS A 83 -8.32 -6.80 -5.34
N PRO A 84 -9.02 -5.68 -5.61
CA PRO A 84 -9.48 -4.75 -4.57
C PRO A 84 -10.33 -5.46 -3.51
N VAL A 85 -10.08 -5.17 -2.23
CA VAL A 85 -10.82 -5.76 -1.09
C VAL A 85 -11.24 -4.77 -0.02
N ALA A 86 -10.63 -3.57 0.02
CA ALA A 86 -11.06 -2.48 0.90
C ALA A 86 -10.68 -1.14 0.29
N ILE A 87 -11.49 -0.11 0.56
CA ILE A 87 -11.27 1.26 0.10
C ILE A 87 -11.20 2.20 1.31
N PHE A 88 -10.25 3.12 1.28
CA PHE A 88 -10.11 4.20 2.25
C PHE A 88 -9.95 5.54 1.53
N LYS A 89 -10.30 6.64 2.21
CA LYS A 89 -9.98 7.99 1.71
C LYS A 89 -8.47 8.17 1.70
N ASP A 90 -7.93 8.78 0.65
CA ASP A 90 -6.50 9.07 0.54
C ASP A 90 -6.15 10.37 1.29
N PRO A 91 -5.41 10.31 2.41
CA PRO A 91 -5.03 11.49 3.17
C PRO A 91 -3.86 12.28 2.54
N PHE A 92 -3.20 11.73 1.52
CA PHE A 92 -2.07 12.35 0.84
C PHE A 92 -2.52 13.13 -0.39
N MET A 93 -3.37 12.50 -1.22
CA MET A 93 -3.90 13.11 -2.44
C MET A 93 -5.22 13.87 -2.22
N LEU A 94 -5.88 13.67 -1.07
CA LEU A 94 -7.11 14.36 -0.65
C LEU A 94 -8.27 14.18 -1.66
N GLY A 95 -9.35 14.96 -1.49
CA GLY A 95 -10.48 14.96 -2.40
C GLY A 95 -11.21 13.61 -2.47
N GLN A 96 -11.58 13.19 -3.68
CA GLN A 96 -12.27 11.92 -3.95
C GLN A 96 -11.30 10.74 -4.10
N ASN A 97 -9.98 10.98 -3.97
CA ASN A 97 -8.92 9.98 -4.17
C ASN A 97 -8.97 8.88 -3.10
N LYS A 98 -8.52 7.68 -3.49
CA LYS A 98 -8.70 6.45 -2.71
C LYS A 98 -7.39 5.71 -2.52
N LEU A 99 -7.19 5.18 -1.31
CA LEU A 99 -6.31 4.04 -1.07
C LEU A 99 -7.11 2.76 -1.20
N VAL A 100 -6.55 1.76 -1.90
CA VAL A 100 -7.23 0.51 -2.24
C VAL A 100 -6.37 -0.66 -1.79
N MET A 101 -6.77 -1.32 -0.69
CA MET A 101 -6.08 -2.54 -0.25
C MET A 101 -6.45 -3.70 -1.18
N CYS A 102 -5.45 -4.49 -1.57
CA CYS A 102 -5.61 -5.55 -2.55
C CYS A 102 -5.12 -6.90 -2.05
N GLU A 103 -5.83 -7.96 -2.45
CA GLU A 103 -5.31 -9.33 -2.47
C GLU A 103 -4.49 -9.58 -3.74
N THR A 104 -3.55 -10.51 -3.65
CA THR A 104 -2.66 -10.89 -4.75
C THR A 104 -2.94 -12.32 -5.22
N TYR A 105 -3.04 -12.49 -6.54
CA TYR A 105 -3.32 -13.76 -7.20
C TYR A 105 -2.34 -14.00 -8.35
N LYS A 106 -1.92 -15.25 -8.53
CA LYS A 106 -1.08 -15.68 -9.65
C LYS A 106 -1.86 -15.64 -10.97
N TYR A 107 -1.15 -15.85 -12.08
CA TYR A 107 -1.73 -15.85 -13.42
C TYR A 107 -2.90 -16.86 -13.60
N ASN A 108 -2.85 -17.97 -12.87
CA ASN A 108 -3.85 -19.03 -12.86
C ASN A 108 -5.00 -18.79 -11.87
N ARG A 109 -5.10 -17.58 -11.28
CA ARG A 109 -6.09 -17.19 -10.28
C ARG A 109 -5.97 -17.88 -8.92
N GLU A 110 -4.90 -18.63 -8.68
CA GLU A 110 -4.56 -19.12 -7.33
C GLU A 110 -4.01 -17.98 -6.47
N PRO A 111 -4.27 -17.96 -5.15
CA PRO A 111 -3.68 -16.96 -4.25
C PRO A 111 -2.15 -17.05 -4.26
N THR A 112 -1.46 -15.92 -4.12
CA THR A 112 -0.01 -15.94 -3.86
C THR A 112 0.28 -16.52 -2.48
N ALA A 113 1.50 -17.03 -2.26
CA ALA A 113 1.88 -17.64 -0.98
C ALA A 113 1.76 -16.67 0.22
N THR A 114 1.93 -15.37 -0.02
CA THR A 114 1.80 -14.30 0.98
C THR A 114 0.38 -13.73 1.10
N ASN A 115 -0.59 -14.19 0.30
CA ASN A 115 -1.99 -13.83 0.49
C ASN A 115 -2.58 -14.59 1.70
N LYS A 116 -2.38 -14.04 2.90
CA LYS A 116 -2.93 -14.59 4.16
C LYS A 116 -4.37 -14.15 4.44
N ARG A 117 -4.89 -13.19 3.65
CA ARG A 117 -6.26 -12.69 3.83
C ARG A 117 -7.30 -13.74 3.49
N LEU A 118 -7.06 -14.57 2.48
CA LEU A 118 -8.03 -15.59 2.05
C LEU A 118 -8.42 -16.54 3.19
N SER A 119 -7.44 -17.17 3.83
CA SER A 119 -7.68 -18.07 4.97
C SER A 119 -8.28 -17.34 6.18
N CYS A 120 -7.92 -16.06 6.37
CA CYS A 120 -8.52 -15.23 7.42
C CYS A 120 -10.01 -14.99 7.15
N VAL A 121 -10.40 -14.69 5.90
CA VAL A 121 -11.81 -14.52 5.52
C VAL A 121 -12.61 -15.80 5.75
N GLU A 122 -12.05 -16.97 5.44
CA GLU A 122 -12.71 -18.26 5.69
C GLU A 122 -12.97 -18.50 7.19
N ALA A 123 -11.96 -18.24 8.03
CA ALA A 123 -12.10 -18.36 9.49
C ALA A 123 -13.13 -17.36 10.05
N MET A 124 -13.05 -16.10 9.61
CA MET A 124 -13.96 -15.04 10.05
C MET A 124 -15.40 -15.26 9.60
N THR A 125 -15.60 -15.83 8.40
CA THR A 125 -16.93 -16.21 7.91
C THR A 125 -17.53 -17.34 8.75
N SER A 126 -16.72 -18.35 9.07
CA SER A 126 -17.13 -19.48 9.91
C SER A 126 -17.50 -19.06 11.34
N ALA A 127 -16.88 -17.98 11.85
CA ALA A 127 -17.13 -17.43 13.18
C ALA A 127 -18.07 -16.20 13.16
N SER A 128 -18.79 -15.95 12.06
CA SER A 128 -19.56 -14.71 11.88
C SER A 128 -20.64 -14.48 12.96
N ASP A 129 -21.26 -15.55 13.46
CA ASP A 129 -22.26 -15.48 14.54
C ASP A 129 -21.68 -15.04 15.90
N GLN A 130 -20.36 -15.12 16.08
CA GLN A 130 -19.70 -14.74 17.35
C GLN A 130 -19.35 -13.26 17.43
N ILE A 131 -19.38 -12.54 16.29
CA ILE A 131 -19.02 -11.12 16.18
C ILE A 131 -17.68 -10.82 16.89
N PRO A 132 -16.58 -11.49 16.50
CA PRO A 132 -15.29 -11.34 17.19
C PRO A 132 -14.72 -9.93 17.01
N TRP A 133 -14.20 -9.35 18.10
CA TRP A 133 -13.56 -8.03 18.11
C TRP A 133 -12.07 -8.15 18.41
N PHE A 134 -11.26 -7.36 17.72
CA PHE A 134 -9.81 -7.36 17.86
C PHE A 134 -9.29 -5.93 18.09
N GLY A 135 -8.40 -5.78 19.06
CA GLY A 135 -7.55 -4.61 19.23
C GLY A 135 -6.10 -5.03 18.99
N ILE A 136 -5.37 -4.26 18.19
CA ILE A 136 -3.97 -4.54 17.86
C ILE A 136 -3.16 -3.29 18.21
N GLU A 137 -2.10 -3.47 19.00
CA GLU A 137 -1.17 -2.42 19.38
C GLU A 137 0.06 -2.49 18.46
N GLN A 138 0.17 -1.54 17.54
CA GLN A 138 1.30 -1.46 16.61
C GLN A 138 2.39 -0.56 17.18
N GLU A 139 3.44 -1.16 17.74
CA GLU A 139 4.67 -0.46 18.08
C GLU A 139 5.54 -0.25 16.84
N TYR A 140 6.31 0.84 16.84
CA TYR A 140 7.33 1.13 15.82
C TYR A 140 8.41 2.06 16.39
N THR A 141 9.60 2.04 15.78
CA THR A 141 10.71 2.95 16.12
C THR A 141 11.07 3.79 14.91
N LEU A 142 11.18 5.10 15.09
CA LEU A 142 11.66 6.00 14.04
C LEU A 142 13.18 5.95 13.97
N LEU A 143 13.72 5.69 12.78
CA LEU A 143 15.15 5.69 12.50
C LEU A 143 15.52 6.88 11.60
N ASP A 144 16.71 7.42 11.80
CA ASP A 144 17.36 8.34 10.87
C ASP A 144 17.87 7.58 9.63
N ARG A 145 18.33 8.28 8.61
CA ARG A 145 18.74 7.70 7.32
C ARG A 145 19.94 6.76 7.42
N ASP A 146 20.70 6.84 8.51
CA ASP A 146 21.80 5.94 8.83
C ASP A 146 21.35 4.69 9.62
N GLY A 147 20.05 4.52 9.85
CA GLY A 147 19.49 3.40 10.61
C GLY A 147 19.59 3.56 12.12
N TRP A 148 20.12 4.69 12.62
CA TRP A 148 20.18 4.97 14.06
C TRP A 148 18.83 5.48 14.57
N PRO A 149 18.43 5.21 15.82
CA PRO A 149 17.21 5.78 16.37
C PRO A 149 17.17 7.30 16.26
N PHE A 150 16.06 7.82 15.73
CA PHE A 150 15.89 9.24 15.48
C PHE A 150 15.93 10.03 16.80
N GLY A 151 16.75 11.09 16.84
CA GLY A 151 16.94 11.93 18.03
C GLY A 151 17.92 11.40 19.08
N TRP A 152 18.46 10.18 18.91
CA TRP A 152 19.49 9.66 19.82
C TRP A 152 20.86 10.28 19.54
N PRO A 153 21.71 10.48 20.58
CA PRO A 153 23.11 10.79 20.36
C PRO A 153 23.78 9.64 19.59
N LYS A 154 24.59 9.98 18.58
CA LYS A 154 25.26 8.96 17.76
C LYS A 154 26.25 8.17 18.63
N GLY A 155 26.12 6.85 18.62
CA GLY A 155 26.94 5.95 19.46
C GLY A 155 26.57 5.93 20.95
N GLY A 156 25.45 6.51 21.34
CA GLY A 156 24.96 6.51 22.73
C GLY A 156 23.45 6.25 22.83
N PHE A 157 22.89 6.44 24.02
CA PHE A 157 21.45 6.33 24.30
C PHE A 157 20.92 7.66 24.87
N PRO A 158 19.61 7.96 24.76
CA PRO A 158 19.02 9.16 25.36
C PRO A 158 19.15 9.07 26.89
N HIS A 159 19.65 10.14 27.49
CA HIS A 159 19.71 10.30 28.94
C HIS A 159 18.32 10.58 29.54
#